data_AF-A0A076G3R1-F1
#
_entry.id   AF-A0A076G3R1-F1
#
_cell.length_a   1.000
_cell.length_b   1.000
_cell.length_c   1.000
_cell.angle_alpha   90.00
_cell.angle_beta   90.00
_cell.angle_gamma   90.00
#
_symmetry.space_group_name_H-M   'P 1'
#
loop_
_entity.id
_entity.type
_entity.pdbx_description
1 polymer ?
#
loop_
_entity_poly.entity_id
_entity_poly.type
_entity_poly.pdbx_seq_one_letter_code
_entity_poly.pdbx_strand_id
1 'polypeptide(L)'
;MNKTKSEHIKQQALDLFTRLQFLLQKHDTIEPYQYVLDILETGISKTKHNQQTPERQARVVYNKIASQALVDKLHFTAEENKVLAAINELAHSQKGWGEFNMLDTTNTWPSQ
;
A
#
# COMPACT_ATOMS: atom_id res chain seq x y z
N MET A 1 2.11 17.29 -17.63
CA MET A 1 1.78 16.06 -16.86
C MET A 1 0.34 15.70 -17.18
N ASN A 2 0.06 14.54 -17.80
CA ASN A 2 -1.31 14.15 -18.16
C ASN A 2 -2.14 13.91 -16.90
N LYS A 3 -3.24 14.66 -16.71
CA LYS A 3 -4.15 14.53 -15.56
C LYS A 3 -4.58 13.08 -15.31
N THR A 4 -4.81 12.31 -16.37
CA THR A 4 -5.19 10.89 -16.32
C THR A 4 -4.15 9.99 -15.64
N LYS A 5 -2.85 10.25 -15.84
CA LYS A 5 -1.78 9.48 -15.19
C LYS A 5 -1.71 9.77 -13.69
N SER A 6 -1.89 11.04 -13.32
CA SER A 6 -1.87 11.47 -11.90
C SER A 6 -3.03 10.86 -11.12
N GLU A 7 -4.24 10.82 -11.69
CA GLU A 7 -5.41 10.21 -11.04
C GLU A 7 -5.25 8.69 -10.93
N HIS A 8 -4.66 8.03 -11.93
CA HIS A 8 -4.39 6.59 -11.85
C HIS A 8 -3.43 6.25 -10.71
N ILE A 9 -2.32 6.98 -10.58
CA ILE A 9 -1.34 6.77 -9.50
C ILE A 9 -1.96 7.08 -8.13
N LYS A 10 -2.82 8.10 -8.05
CA LYS A 10 -3.58 8.40 -6.84
C LYS A 10 -4.47 7.21 -6.44
N GLN A 11 -5.23 6.66 -7.39
CA GLN A 11 -6.09 5.51 -7.11
C GLN A 11 -5.27 4.29 -6.68
N GLN A 12 -4.14 4.03 -7.34
CA GLN A 12 -3.22 2.96 -6.96
C GLN A 12 -2.74 3.09 -5.51
N ALA A 13 -2.33 4.30 -5.07
CA ALA A 13 -1.93 4.53 -3.69
C ALA A 13 -3.08 4.24 -2.71
N LEU A 14 -4.29 4.69 -3.03
CA LEU A 14 -5.47 4.47 -2.19
C LEU A 14 -5.82 2.98 -2.06
N ASP A 15 -5.78 2.25 -3.17
CA ASP A 15 -6.07 0.82 -3.19
C ASP A 15 -5.05 0.04 -2.36
N LEU A 16 -3.76 0.35 -2.50
CA LEU A 16 -2.70 -0.28 -1.72
C LEU A 16 -2.83 -0.02 -0.22
N PHE A 17 -3.08 1.23 0.18
CA PHE A 17 -3.25 1.57 1.59
C PHE A 17 -4.48 0.90 2.18
N THR A 18 -5.60 0.90 1.45
CA THR A 18 -6.84 0.28 1.90
C THR A 18 -6.71 -1.24 1.97
N ARG A 19 -6.00 -1.87 1.02
CA ARG A 19 -5.74 -3.31 1.04
C ARG A 19 -4.91 -3.71 2.25
N LEU A 20 -3.82 -3.00 2.54
CA LEU A 20 -3.00 -3.30 3.71
C LEU A 20 -3.79 -3.09 5.01
N GLN A 21 -4.58 -2.02 5.10
CA GLN A 21 -5.44 -1.76 6.25
C GLN A 21 -6.42 -2.92 6.48
N PHE A 22 -7.08 -3.38 5.43
CA PHE A 22 -8.01 -4.51 5.48
C PHE A 22 -7.34 -5.83 5.90
N LEU A 23 -6.13 -6.10 5.42
CA LEU A 23 -5.39 -7.32 5.82
C LEU A 23 -5.02 -7.28 7.29
N LEU A 24 -4.50 -6.15 7.78
CA LEU A 24 -4.11 -5.99 9.19
C LEU A 24 -5.32 -6.08 10.15
N GLN A 25 -6.47 -5.57 9.75
CA GLN A 25 -7.72 -5.67 10.52
C GLN A 25 -8.25 -7.11 10.65
N LYS A 26 -7.73 -8.06 9.86
CA LYS A 26 -8.11 -9.48 9.94
C LYS A 26 -7.26 -10.31 10.88
N HIS A 27 -6.20 -9.74 11.47
CA HIS A 27 -5.45 -10.44 12.50
C HIS A 27 -6.34 -10.73 13.70
N ASP A 28 -6.14 -11.89 14.33
CA ASP A 28 -6.84 -12.25 15.57
C ASP A 28 -6.54 -11.26 16.72
N THR A 29 -5.40 -10.57 16.65
CA THR A 29 -4.97 -9.55 17.61
C THR A 29 -4.54 -8.31 16.86
N ILE A 30 -5.28 -7.21 17.05
CA ILE A 30 -5.12 -5.98 16.26
C ILE A 30 -4.22 -4.97 16.97
N GLU A 31 -4.14 -5.02 18.30
CA GLU A 31 -3.43 -4.06 19.14
C GLU A 31 -1.99 -3.78 18.70
N PRO A 32 -1.16 -4.78 18.32
CA PRO A 32 0.19 -4.53 17.83
C PRO A 32 0.24 -3.70 16.54
N TYR A 33 -0.82 -3.73 15.74
CA TYR A 33 -0.90 -3.05 14.45
C TYR A 33 -1.63 -1.72 14.50
N GLN A 34 -2.15 -1.29 15.67
CA GLN A 34 -2.97 -0.09 15.77
C GLN A 34 -2.25 1.14 15.22
N TYR A 35 -0.96 1.32 15.55
CA TYR A 35 -0.19 2.45 15.03
C TYR A 35 0.02 2.37 13.51
N VAL A 36 0.17 1.16 12.96
CA VAL A 36 0.26 0.94 11.51
C VAL A 36 -1.07 1.31 10.83
N LEU A 37 -2.21 0.95 11.43
CA LEU A 37 -3.54 1.32 10.96
C LEU A 37 -3.73 2.84 10.95
N ASP A 38 -3.28 3.55 11.99
CA ASP A 38 -3.36 5.01 12.08
C ASP A 38 -2.50 5.71 11.00
N ILE A 39 -1.31 5.14 10.71
CA ILE A 39 -0.45 5.59 9.60
C ILE A 39 -1.18 5.43 8.27
N LEU A 40 -1.86 4.30 8.04
CA LEU A 40 -2.59 4.01 6.81
C LEU A 40 -3.81 4.91 6.65
N GLU A 41 -4.58 5.14 7.71
CA GLU A 41 -5.72 6.06 7.69
C GLU A 41 -5.30 7.49 7.34
N THR A 42 -4.23 7.97 8.00
CA THR A 42 -3.61 9.26 7.66
C THR A 42 -3.11 9.26 6.22
N GLY A 43 -2.50 8.15 5.78
CA GLY A 43 -2.12 7.81 4.41
C GLY A 43 -3.20 8.14 3.41
N ILE A 44 -4.33 7.46 3.58
CA ILE A 44 -5.54 7.52 2.75
C ILE A 44 -6.12 8.93 2.71
N SER A 45 -6.30 9.55 3.88
CA SER A 45 -6.88 10.90 4.00
C SER A 45 -6.05 11.92 3.20
N LYS A 46 -4.73 11.95 3.39
CA LYS A 46 -3.84 12.90 2.70
C LYS A 46 -3.83 12.70 1.19
N THR A 47 -3.84 11.45 0.72
CA THR A 47 -3.92 11.12 -0.71
C THR A 47 -5.26 11.56 -1.30
N LYS A 48 -6.40 11.29 -0.62
CA LYS A 48 -7.73 11.72 -1.06
C LYS A 48 -7.81 13.24 -1.26
N HIS A 49 -7.26 14.00 -0.31
CA HIS A 49 -7.27 15.46 -0.31
C HIS A 49 -6.14 16.11 -1.12
N ASN A 50 -5.35 15.34 -1.89
CA ASN A 50 -4.24 15.84 -2.71
C ASN A 50 -3.22 16.69 -1.92
N GLN A 51 -3.07 16.43 -0.61
CA GLN A 51 -2.15 17.21 0.24
C GLN A 51 -0.68 16.97 -0.14
N GLN A 52 -0.39 15.83 -0.76
CA GLN A 52 0.91 15.46 -1.32
C GLN A 52 0.72 14.64 -2.60
N THR A 53 1.77 14.52 -3.41
CA THR A 53 1.74 13.58 -4.54
C THR A 53 1.62 12.14 -4.01
N PRO A 54 0.93 11.23 -4.73
CA PRO A 54 0.74 9.87 -4.28
C PRO A 54 2.06 9.13 -3.98
N GLU A 55 3.10 9.35 -4.78
CA GLU A 55 4.42 8.74 -4.61
C GLU A 55 5.11 9.22 -3.33
N ARG A 56 5.01 10.52 -3.03
CA ARG A 56 5.56 11.08 -1.80
C ARG A 56 4.82 10.50 -0.58
N GLN A 57 3.51 10.35 -0.68
CA GLN A 57 2.72 9.79 0.41
C GLN A 57 3.02 8.30 0.60
N ALA A 58 3.20 7.53 -0.48
CA ALA A 58 3.64 6.13 -0.43
C ALA A 58 4.99 6.00 0.29
N ARG A 59 5.94 6.89 -0.01
CA ARG A 59 7.25 6.92 0.68
C ARG A 59 7.12 7.17 2.18
N VAL A 60 6.29 8.14 2.56
CA VAL A 60 6.05 8.48 3.97
C VAL A 60 5.40 7.32 4.71
N VAL A 61 4.37 6.72 4.12
CA VAL A 61 3.67 5.56 4.70
C VAL A 61 4.65 4.39 4.86
N TYR A 62 5.36 4.00 3.82
CA TYR A 62 6.31 2.88 3.87
C TYR A 62 7.37 3.07 4.96
N ASN A 63 8.04 4.23 4.98
CA ASN A 63 9.11 4.49 5.95
C ASN A 63 8.60 4.47 7.39
N LYS A 64 7.40 5.00 7.64
CA LYS A 64 6.79 4.97 8.98
C LYS A 64 6.44 3.54 9.40
N ILE A 65 5.85 2.75 8.52
CA ILE A 65 5.52 1.36 8.82
C ILE A 65 6.78 0.53 9.03
N ALA A 66 7.79 0.66 8.18
CA ALA A 66 9.06 -0.05 8.32
C ALA A 66 9.77 0.30 9.63
N SER A 67 9.77 1.58 10.01
CA SER A 67 10.31 2.02 11.30
C SER A 67 9.53 1.41 12.46
N GLN A 68 8.19 1.40 12.40
CA GLN A 68 7.38 0.83 13.47
C GLN A 68 7.61 -0.68 13.59
N ALA A 69 7.63 -1.38 12.46
CA ALA A 69 7.84 -2.82 12.42
C ALA A 69 9.17 -3.23 13.07
N LEU A 70 10.21 -2.41 12.90
CA LEU A 70 11.49 -2.62 13.56
C LEU A 70 11.42 -2.41 15.09
N VAL A 71 10.76 -1.34 15.54
CA VAL A 71 10.65 -0.98 16.97
C VAL A 71 9.80 -2.00 17.73
N ASP A 72 8.64 -2.32 17.19
CA ASP A 72 7.65 -3.20 17.84
C ASP A 72 7.82 -4.68 17.49
N LYS A 73 8.79 -5.00 16.61
CA LYS A 73 9.04 -6.35 16.09
C LYS A 73 7.79 -6.97 15.46
N LEU A 74 7.08 -6.19 14.66
CA LEU A 74 5.87 -6.64 13.99
C LEU A 74 6.18 -7.70 12.94
N HIS A 75 5.29 -8.68 12.81
CA HIS A 75 5.41 -9.78 11.86
C HIS A 75 4.29 -9.72 10.84
N PHE A 76 4.63 -9.30 9.62
CA PHE A 76 3.69 -9.31 8.51
C PHE A 76 3.65 -10.67 7.82
N THR A 77 2.46 -11.04 7.36
CA THR A 77 2.26 -12.22 6.51
C THR A 77 2.92 -12.05 5.15
N ALA A 78 3.01 -13.14 4.38
CA ALA A 78 3.53 -13.08 3.01
C ALA A 78 2.70 -12.14 2.11
N GLU A 79 1.38 -12.10 2.32
CA GLU A 79 0.49 -11.23 1.54
C GLU A 79 0.69 -9.75 1.91
N GLU A 80 0.77 -9.43 3.19
CA GLU A 80 1.03 -8.06 3.67
C GLU A 80 2.38 -7.54 3.21
N ASN A 81 3.42 -8.38 3.26
CA ASN A 81 4.74 -8.02 2.75
C ASN A 81 4.73 -7.72 1.25
N LYS A 82 3.91 -8.42 0.45
CA LYS A 82 3.73 -8.09 -0.98
C LYS A 82 3.11 -6.70 -1.14
N VAL A 83 2.08 -6.36 -0.35
CA VAL A 83 1.45 -5.03 -0.40
C VAL A 83 2.42 -3.94 0.08
N LEU A 84 3.24 -4.20 1.10
CA LEU A 84 4.27 -3.27 1.57
C LEU A 84 5.37 -3.04 0.52
N ALA A 85 5.83 -4.09 -0.16
CA ALA A 85 6.78 -3.97 -1.26
C ALA A 85 6.19 -3.12 -2.40
N ALA A 86 4.93 -3.37 -2.73
CA ALA A 86 4.15 -2.61 -3.69
C ALA A 86 4.05 -1.10 -3.35
N ILE A 87 3.81 -0.75 -2.08
CA ILE A 87 3.82 0.63 -1.60
C ILE A 87 5.22 1.25 -1.76
N ASN A 88 6.27 0.49 -1.43
CA ASN A 88 7.65 0.94 -1.58
C ASN A 88 8.02 1.17 -3.06
N GLU A 89 7.57 0.32 -3.97
CA GLU A 89 7.77 0.50 -5.41
C GLU A 89 7.08 1.77 -5.91
N LEU A 90 5.84 2.01 -5.48
CA LEU A 90 5.12 3.24 -5.81
C LEU A 90 5.85 4.50 -5.32
N ALA A 91 6.51 4.42 -4.17
CA ALA A 91 7.34 5.49 -3.61
C ALA A 91 8.56 5.85 -4.48
N HIS A 92 9.05 4.89 -5.27
CA HIS A 92 10.23 5.03 -6.14
C HIS A 92 9.87 5.09 -7.64
N SER A 93 8.60 4.90 -7.98
CA SER A 93 8.08 4.91 -9.34
C SER A 93 8.21 6.30 -9.99
N GLN A 94 9.07 6.39 -11.00
CA GLN A 94 8.81 7.22 -12.19
C GLN A 94 8.04 6.42 -13.28
N LYS A 95 7.90 5.10 -13.11
CA LYS A 95 7.26 4.13 -14.02
C LYS A 95 6.27 3.29 -13.21
N GLY A 96 4.97 3.42 -13.52
CA GLY A 96 3.90 2.73 -12.82
C GLY A 96 3.77 1.27 -13.22
N TRP A 97 3.64 0.39 -12.21
CA TRP A 97 2.57 -0.61 -11.97
C TRP A 97 1.90 -1.42 -13.10
N GLY A 98 2.32 -1.32 -14.36
CA GLY A 98 1.79 -2.18 -15.44
C GLY A 98 2.01 -3.68 -15.21
N GLU A 99 2.98 -4.05 -14.35
CA GLU A 99 3.43 -5.43 -14.16
C GLU A 99 2.74 -6.16 -12.99
N PHE A 100 2.23 -5.45 -11.98
CA PHE A 100 1.62 -6.10 -10.81
C PHE A 100 0.19 -6.59 -11.09
N ASN A 101 -0.57 -5.88 -11.95
CA ASN A 101 -1.87 -6.35 -12.42
C ASN A 101 -1.77 -7.70 -13.16
N MET A 102 -0.62 -8.04 -13.75
CA MET A 102 -0.41 -9.37 -14.36
C MET A 102 -0.35 -10.49 -13.31
N LEU A 103 0.12 -10.21 -12.10
CA LEU A 103 0.25 -11.19 -11.03
C LEU A 103 -1.10 -11.55 -10.38
N ASP A 104 -2.08 -10.64 -10.40
CA ASP A 104 -3.45 -10.94 -9.97
C ASP A 104 -4.28 -11.62 -11.07
N THR A 105 -3.95 -11.40 -12.36
CA THR A 105 -4.65 -12.05 -13.49
C THR A 105 -4.19 -13.48 -13.79
N THR A 106 -3.07 -13.96 -13.25
CA THR A 106 -2.58 -15.34 -13.48
C THR A 106 -3.31 -16.41 -12.67
N ASN A 107 -4.37 -16.05 -11.93
CA ASN A 107 -5.34 -17.02 -11.39
C ASN A 107 -6.47 -17.38 -12.38
N THR A 108 -6.29 -17.20 -13.69
CA THR A 108 -7.10 -17.93 -14.67
C THR A 108 -6.63 -19.38 -14.75
N TRP A 109 -7.23 -20.25 -13.94
CA TRP A 109 -7.28 -21.67 -14.28
C TRP A 109 -7.85 -21.83 -15.70
N PRO A 110 -7.17 -22.53 -16.62
CA PRO A 110 -7.85 -23.02 -17.80
C PRO A 110 -8.74 -24.16 -17.33
N SER A 111 -10.03 -23.90 -17.14
CA SER A 111 -11.02 -24.97 -17.10
C SER A 111 -11.01 -25.62 -18.49
N GLN A 112 -10.36 -26.78 -18.58
CA GLN A 112 -10.57 -27.73 -19.67
C GLN A 112 -11.97 -28.33 -19.60
#